data_AF-A0A932Q6J3-F1
#
_entry.id   AF-A0A932Q6J3-F1
#
_cell.length_a   1.000
_cell.length_b   1.000
_cell.length_c   1.000
_cell.angle_alpha   90.00
_cell.angle_beta   90.00
_cell.angle_gamma   90.00
#
_symmetry.space_group_name_H-M   'P 1'
#
loop_
_entity.id
_entity.type
_entity.pdbx_description
1 polymer ?
#
loop_
_entity_poly.entity_id
_entity_poly.type
_entity_poly.pdbx_seq_one_letter_code
_entity_poly.pdbx_strand_id
1 'polypeptide(L)'
;MEIAKLQAGMLVDRPLHIFLPTNQRFILMVNAFQPLEPRVLEKLKRFGQVFSTEPELDQRYPQLAEAARAVRALCDDTETAPFEKNRSLRAVSGWIVDCVLGSGRDDYAPLFFFNRAFGVPKPETLLHVADFSVDAYERGLRLAAVSGLLALWLGYADTGYLVQLAETVFCAEIGGVSGNVPGVAKADFRFRQASRGDELAELVELAQWIVMRAPGSPLPVSRIARKIERQFRQHFAPEKAVA
;
A
#
# COMPACT_ATOMS: atom_id res chain seq x y z
N MET A 1 8.62 -9.65 -14.36
CA MET A 1 9.44 -8.56 -14.96
C MET A 1 10.72 -9.19 -15.49
N GLU A 2 11.06 -8.96 -16.75
CA GLU A 2 12.32 -9.46 -17.31
C GLU A 2 13.51 -8.73 -16.69
N ILE A 3 14.51 -9.46 -16.22
CA ILE A 3 15.75 -8.90 -15.65
C ILE A 3 16.41 -7.92 -16.63
N ALA A 4 16.24 -8.14 -17.93
CA ALA A 4 16.75 -7.27 -18.99
C ALA A 4 16.22 -5.83 -18.92
N LYS A 5 15.05 -5.61 -18.30
CA LYS A 5 14.43 -4.29 -18.15
C LYS A 5 14.86 -3.57 -16.87
N LEU A 6 15.62 -4.23 -15.99
CA LEU A 6 16.13 -3.66 -14.75
C LEU A 6 17.32 -2.73 -14.99
N GLN A 7 17.27 -1.55 -14.38
CA GLN A 7 18.35 -0.56 -14.41
C GLN A 7 18.73 -0.16 -12.99
N ALA A 8 19.99 0.23 -12.78
CA ALA A 8 20.45 0.72 -11.49
C ALA A 8 19.72 2.04 -11.17
N GLY A 9 19.30 2.21 -9.91
CA GLY A 9 18.50 3.34 -9.46
C GLY A 9 16.99 3.22 -9.80
N MET A 10 16.57 2.20 -10.54
CA MET A 10 15.14 1.95 -10.78
C MET A 10 14.47 1.55 -9.47
N LEU A 11 13.33 2.17 -9.15
CA LEU A 11 12.49 1.71 -8.05
C LEU A 11 11.90 0.35 -8.40
N VAL A 12 12.08 -0.60 -7.49
CA VAL A 12 11.60 -1.96 -7.71
C VAL A 12 10.15 -2.05 -7.25
N ASP A 13 9.23 -2.40 -8.13
CA ASP A 13 7.80 -2.38 -7.81
C ASP A 13 7.41 -3.43 -6.74
N ARG A 14 8.19 -4.51 -6.59
CA ARG A 14 7.93 -5.64 -5.69
C ARG A 14 9.23 -6.25 -5.14
N PRO A 15 9.21 -7.03 -4.05
CA PRO A 15 10.42 -7.67 -3.56
C PRO A 15 11.00 -8.63 -4.60
N LEU A 16 12.32 -8.60 -4.80
CA LEU A 16 12.99 -9.49 -5.74
C LEU A 16 13.84 -10.51 -4.99
N HIS A 17 13.72 -11.77 -5.40
CA HIS A 17 14.44 -12.87 -4.80
C HIS A 17 15.29 -13.61 -5.83
N ILE A 18 16.39 -14.21 -5.37
CA ILE A 18 17.12 -15.26 -6.10
C ILE A 18 16.79 -16.61 -5.48
N PHE A 19 16.67 -17.64 -6.31
CA PHE A 19 16.54 -19.02 -5.84
C PHE A 19 17.93 -19.66 -5.78
N LEU A 20 18.27 -20.27 -4.65
CA LEU A 20 19.46 -21.09 -4.47
C LEU A 20 19.09 -22.57 -4.59
N PRO A 21 19.43 -23.24 -5.71
CA PRO A 21 19.05 -24.64 -5.94
C PRO A 21 19.64 -25.59 -4.90
N THR A 22 20.88 -25.33 -4.46
CA THR A 22 21.63 -26.19 -3.52
C THR A 22 20.87 -26.44 -2.23
N ASN A 23 20.14 -25.43 -1.73
CA ASN A 23 19.43 -25.50 -0.46
C ASN A 23 17.92 -25.28 -0.60
N GLN A 24 17.41 -25.21 -1.84
CA GLN A 24 16.01 -24.91 -2.18
C GLN A 24 15.45 -23.68 -1.42
N ARG A 25 16.23 -22.60 -1.33
CA ARG A 25 15.84 -21.39 -0.59
C ARG A 25 15.79 -20.18 -1.50
N PHE A 26 14.82 -19.30 -1.24
CA PHE A 26 14.78 -17.96 -1.80
C PHE A 26 15.54 -16.99 -0.89
N ILE A 27 16.36 -16.13 -1.49
CA ILE A 27 17.05 -15.04 -0.79
C ILE A 27 16.52 -13.73 -1.34
N LEU A 28 15.98 -12.90 -0.45
CA LEU A 28 15.58 -11.54 -0.74
C LEU A 28 16.80 -10.69 -1.11
N MET A 29 16.73 -10.05 -2.27
CA MET A 29 17.82 -9.23 -2.82
C MET A 29 17.55 -7.74 -2.67
N VAL A 30 16.29 -7.33 -2.79
CA VAL A 30 15.86 -5.93 -2.66
C VAL A 30 14.37 -5.91 -2.33
N ASN A 31 13.98 -5.02 -1.41
CA ASN A 31 12.57 -4.81 -1.07
C ASN A 31 11.83 -4.04 -2.17
N ALA A 32 10.51 -4.08 -2.14
CA ALA A 32 9.70 -3.19 -2.95
C ALA A 32 9.99 -1.72 -2.59
N PHE A 33 9.87 -0.83 -3.59
CA PHE A 33 10.06 0.62 -3.50
C PHE A 33 11.42 1.09 -3.02
N GLN A 34 12.43 0.21 -3.07
CA GLN A 34 13.83 0.59 -2.90
C GLN A 34 14.48 0.81 -4.26
N PRO A 35 15.40 1.79 -4.38
CA PRO A 35 16.21 1.95 -5.58
C PRO A 35 17.10 0.72 -5.76
N LEU A 36 17.10 0.17 -6.97
CA LEU A 36 17.92 -1.00 -7.27
C LEU A 36 19.40 -0.62 -7.29
N GLU A 37 20.14 -1.04 -6.26
CA GLU A 37 21.57 -0.78 -6.20
C GLU A 37 22.33 -1.43 -7.37
N PRO A 38 23.39 -0.78 -7.91
CA PRO A 38 24.22 -1.37 -8.97
C PRO A 38 24.77 -2.76 -8.61
N ARG A 39 25.20 -2.95 -7.35
CA ARG A 39 25.74 -4.22 -6.86
C ARG A 39 24.69 -5.32 -6.81
N VAL A 40 23.44 -4.97 -6.45
CA VAL A 40 22.32 -5.92 -6.44
C VAL A 40 21.95 -6.28 -7.87
N LEU A 41 21.85 -5.31 -8.78
CA LEU A 41 21.58 -5.54 -10.20
C LEU A 41 22.62 -6.47 -10.84
N GLU A 42 23.91 -6.29 -10.57
CA GLU A 42 24.96 -7.18 -11.04
C GLU A 42 24.77 -8.62 -10.55
N LYS A 43 24.42 -8.80 -9.27
CA LYS A 43 24.09 -10.12 -8.73
C LYS A 43 22.88 -10.72 -9.43
N LEU A 44 21.77 -9.98 -9.56
CA LEU A 44 20.55 -10.45 -10.24
C LEU A 44 20.85 -10.88 -11.69
N LYS A 45 21.66 -10.11 -12.43
CA LYS A 45 22.09 -10.46 -13.80
C LYS A 45 22.92 -11.73 -13.86
N ARG A 46 23.78 -11.99 -12.86
CA ARG A 46 24.60 -13.22 -12.80
C ARG A 46 23.77 -14.48 -12.54
N PHE A 47 22.71 -14.39 -11.73
CA PHE A 47 21.84 -15.53 -11.45
C PHE A 47 20.86 -15.83 -12.60
N GLY A 48 20.60 -14.87 -13.49
CA GLY A 48 19.84 -15.07 -14.73
C GLY A 48 18.33 -15.33 -14.55
N GLN A 49 17.89 -15.65 -13.34
CA GLN A 49 16.48 -15.76 -12.94
C GLN A 49 16.25 -14.99 -11.64
N VAL A 50 15.23 -14.15 -11.65
CA VAL A 50 14.77 -13.39 -10.49
C VAL A 50 13.31 -13.74 -10.29
N PHE A 51 13.00 -14.16 -9.08
CA PHE A 51 11.69 -14.62 -8.71
C PHE A 51 11.01 -13.51 -7.90
N SER A 52 9.78 -13.17 -8.26
CA SER A 52 8.80 -12.98 -7.20
C SER A 52 8.59 -14.37 -6.62
N THR A 53 8.76 -14.55 -5.32
CA THR A 53 8.52 -15.84 -4.64
C THR A 53 7.10 -16.37 -4.88
N GLU A 54 6.20 -15.51 -5.37
CA GLU A 54 4.81 -15.81 -5.67
C GLU A 54 4.48 -15.39 -7.13
N PRO A 55 4.23 -16.35 -8.03
CA PRO A 55 3.78 -16.09 -9.41
C PRO A 55 2.49 -15.26 -9.49
N GLU A 56 1.66 -15.32 -8.44
CA GLU A 56 0.43 -14.55 -8.29
C GLU A 56 0.71 -13.04 -8.17
N LEU A 57 1.81 -12.65 -7.52
CA LEU A 57 2.26 -11.25 -7.49
C LEU A 57 2.67 -10.79 -8.89
N ASP A 58 3.31 -11.66 -9.68
CA ASP A 58 3.74 -11.32 -11.03
C ASP A 58 2.58 -10.96 -11.97
N GLN A 59 1.43 -11.61 -11.78
CA GLN A 59 0.19 -11.35 -12.52
C GLN A 59 -0.58 -10.14 -11.97
N ARG A 60 -0.47 -9.87 -10.67
CA ARG A 60 -1.22 -8.81 -9.97
C ARG A 60 -0.72 -7.41 -10.29
N TYR A 61 0.60 -7.19 -10.39
CA TYR A 61 1.16 -5.85 -10.60
C TYR A 61 0.75 -5.16 -11.92
N PRO A 62 0.68 -5.86 -13.07
CA PRO A 62 0.07 -5.30 -14.28
C PRO A 62 -1.39 -4.86 -14.07
N GLN A 63 -2.20 -5.65 -13.37
CA GLN A 63 -3.58 -5.31 -13.05
C GLN A 63 -3.66 -4.08 -12.12
N LEU A 64 -2.77 -3.99 -11.12
CA LEU A 64 -2.65 -2.80 -10.26
C LEU A 64 -2.29 -1.55 -11.09
N ALA A 65 -1.41 -1.67 -12.08
CA ALA A 65 -1.01 -0.55 -12.93
C ALA A 65 -2.16 -0.08 -13.84
N GLU A 66 -2.96 -1.01 -14.36
CA GLU A 66 -4.19 -0.71 -15.09
C GLU A 66 -5.22 -0.02 -14.19
N ALA A 67 -5.46 -0.57 -12.99
CA ALA A 67 -6.36 0.03 -12.02
C ALA A 67 -5.91 1.43 -11.61
N ALA A 68 -4.60 1.65 -11.39
CA ALA A 68 -4.05 2.96 -11.05
C ALA A 68 -4.30 4.00 -12.15
N ARG A 69 -4.08 3.63 -13.42
CA ARG A 69 -4.37 4.50 -14.58
C ARG A 69 -5.87 4.83 -14.67
N ALA A 70 -6.73 3.83 -14.53
CA ALA A 70 -8.18 4.00 -14.63
C ALA A 70 -8.74 4.85 -13.47
N VAL A 71 -8.27 4.61 -12.24
CA VAL A 71 -8.62 5.44 -11.07
C VAL A 71 -8.19 6.87 -11.27
N ARG A 72 -6.95 7.10 -11.74
CA ARG A 72 -6.47 8.46 -11.99
C ARG A 72 -7.35 9.20 -13.02
N ALA A 73 -7.70 8.53 -14.12
CA ALA A 73 -8.61 9.10 -15.11
C ALA A 73 -9.99 9.45 -14.52
N LEU A 74 -10.56 8.59 -13.67
CA LEU A 74 -11.84 8.83 -13.00
C LEU A 74 -11.77 9.96 -11.96
N CYS A 75 -10.64 10.12 -11.26
CA CYS A 75 -10.44 11.24 -10.34
C CYS A 75 -10.40 12.57 -11.10
N ASP A 76 -9.69 12.61 -12.23
CA ASP A 76 -9.50 13.81 -13.07
C ASP A 76 -10.75 14.16 -13.92
N ASP A 77 -11.68 13.22 -14.11
CA ASP A 77 -12.94 13.42 -14.83
C ASP A 77 -13.91 14.36 -14.08
N THR A 78 -14.19 15.54 -14.61
CA THR A 78 -15.11 16.52 -14.01
C THR A 78 -16.56 16.41 -14.50
N GLU A 79 -16.82 15.55 -15.50
CA GLU A 79 -18.12 15.45 -16.18
C GLU A 79 -19.02 14.40 -15.52
N THR A 80 -18.46 13.29 -15.04
CA THR A 80 -19.23 12.22 -14.40
C THR A 80 -19.81 12.63 -13.06
N ALA A 81 -21.09 12.33 -12.84
CA ALA A 81 -21.77 12.60 -11.58
C ALA A 81 -21.08 11.90 -10.39
N PRO A 82 -21.01 12.52 -9.19
CA PRO A 82 -20.25 11.97 -8.06
C PRO A 82 -20.62 10.53 -7.67
N PHE A 83 -21.90 10.17 -7.75
CA PHE A 83 -22.36 8.81 -7.45
C PHE A 83 -21.84 7.78 -8.45
N GLU A 84 -21.89 8.10 -9.74
CA GLU A 84 -21.41 7.24 -10.82
C GLU A 84 -19.90 7.08 -10.78
N LYS A 85 -19.18 8.19 -10.54
CA LYS A 85 -17.73 8.18 -10.31
C LYS A 85 -17.36 7.24 -9.16
N ASN A 86 -18.04 7.34 -8.02
CA ASN A 86 -17.78 6.49 -6.87
C ASN A 86 -18.10 5.01 -7.14
N ARG A 87 -19.14 4.72 -7.93
CA ARG A 87 -19.45 3.36 -8.37
C ARG A 87 -18.33 2.79 -9.24
N SER A 88 -17.85 3.56 -10.21
CA SER A 88 -16.76 3.18 -11.11
C SER A 88 -15.44 3.00 -10.37
N LEU A 89 -15.08 3.93 -9.47
CA LEU A 89 -13.89 3.83 -8.63
C LEU A 89 -13.89 2.54 -7.82
N ARG A 90 -15.02 2.20 -7.17
CA ARG A 90 -15.13 0.94 -6.41
C ARG A 90 -15.05 -0.29 -7.29
N ALA A 91 -15.62 -0.25 -8.50
CA ALA A 91 -15.53 -1.38 -9.43
C ALA A 91 -14.08 -1.67 -9.85
N VAL A 92 -13.27 -0.63 -10.04
CA VAL A 92 -11.88 -0.77 -10.51
C VAL A 92 -10.89 -1.04 -9.37
N SER A 93 -11.14 -0.50 -8.18
CA SER A 93 -10.19 -0.56 -7.04
C SER A 93 -10.62 -1.46 -5.89
N GLY A 94 -11.88 -1.93 -5.86
CA GLY A 94 -12.44 -2.65 -4.71
C GLY A 94 -11.68 -3.94 -4.37
N TRP A 95 -11.19 -4.66 -5.39
CA TRP A 95 -10.41 -5.88 -5.21
C TRP A 95 -9.03 -5.63 -4.56
N ILE A 96 -8.49 -4.41 -4.63
CA ILE A 96 -7.21 -4.06 -3.98
C ILE A 96 -7.38 -4.08 -2.45
N VAL A 97 -8.58 -3.80 -1.95
CA VAL A 97 -8.91 -3.95 -0.53
C VAL A 97 -8.86 -5.43 -0.12
N ASP A 98 -9.24 -6.36 -1.01
CA ASP A 98 -9.11 -7.80 -0.75
C ASP A 98 -7.63 -8.20 -0.58
N CYS A 99 -6.71 -7.57 -1.31
CA CYS A 99 -5.26 -7.87 -1.21
C CYS A 99 -4.69 -7.61 0.19
N VAL A 100 -5.24 -6.65 0.94
CA VAL A 100 -4.77 -6.32 2.30
C VAL A 100 -5.57 -7.02 3.40
N LEU A 101 -6.80 -7.45 3.10
CA LEU A 101 -7.68 -8.13 4.04
C LEU A 101 -7.52 -9.67 4.04
N GLY A 102 -7.10 -10.28 2.93
CA GLY A 102 -7.00 -11.73 2.76
C GLY A 102 -5.93 -12.44 3.61
N SER A 103 -5.80 -13.75 3.42
CA SER A 103 -4.81 -14.61 4.10
C SER A 103 -3.39 -14.45 3.54
N GLY A 104 -3.24 -14.26 2.22
CA GLY A 104 -1.98 -13.96 1.53
C GLY A 104 -1.72 -12.46 1.41
N ARG A 105 -1.79 -11.73 2.52
CA ARG A 105 -1.76 -10.25 2.56
C ARG A 105 -0.58 -9.68 1.78
N ASP A 106 -0.87 -8.70 0.94
CA ASP A 106 0.12 -7.91 0.22
C ASP A 106 -0.12 -6.43 0.53
N ASP A 107 0.52 -5.97 1.60
CA ASP A 107 0.48 -4.58 2.06
C ASP A 107 1.36 -3.64 1.21
N TYR A 108 2.12 -4.17 0.24
CA TYR A 108 2.83 -3.39 -0.77
C TYR A 108 1.97 -3.09 -2.01
N ALA A 109 0.92 -3.87 -2.29
CA ALA A 109 -0.01 -3.60 -3.38
C ALA A 109 -0.66 -2.20 -3.30
N PRO A 110 -1.18 -1.72 -2.15
CA PRO A 110 -1.66 -0.35 -2.01
C PRO A 110 -0.56 0.68 -2.25
N LEU A 111 0.67 0.42 -1.79
CA LEU A 111 1.79 1.35 -1.95
C LEU A 111 2.15 1.52 -3.42
N PHE A 112 2.21 0.41 -4.17
CA PHE A 112 2.37 0.43 -5.62
C PHE A 112 1.26 1.22 -6.32
N PHE A 113 0.02 0.86 -5.99
CA PHE A 113 -1.16 1.45 -6.61
C PHE A 113 -1.22 2.97 -6.38
N PHE A 114 -1.00 3.43 -5.14
CA PHE A 114 -1.00 4.87 -4.81
C PHE A 114 0.16 5.62 -5.45
N ASN A 115 1.35 5.03 -5.48
CA ASN A 115 2.50 5.66 -6.12
C ASN A 115 2.24 5.84 -7.62
N ARG A 116 1.66 4.84 -8.29
CA ARG A 116 1.33 4.92 -9.72
C ARG A 116 0.16 5.84 -10.03
N ALA A 117 -0.88 5.87 -9.20
CA ALA A 117 -2.06 6.70 -9.44
C ALA A 117 -1.82 8.19 -9.10
N PHE A 118 -1.10 8.46 -8.02
CA PHE A 118 -1.05 9.78 -7.39
C PHE A 118 0.37 10.29 -7.13
N GLY A 119 1.43 9.51 -7.39
CA GLY A 119 2.81 9.93 -7.16
C GLY A 119 3.19 9.98 -5.68
N VAL A 120 2.45 9.28 -4.80
CA VAL A 120 2.70 9.21 -3.36
C VAL A 120 3.02 7.78 -2.90
N PRO A 121 4.04 7.57 -2.07
CA PRO A 121 4.99 8.57 -1.57
C PRO A 121 5.86 9.14 -2.70
N LYS A 122 6.35 10.37 -2.51
CA LYS A 122 7.22 11.04 -3.47
C LYS A 122 8.58 10.33 -3.57
N PRO A 123 9.29 10.43 -4.71
CA PRO A 123 10.62 9.85 -4.86
C PRO A 123 11.60 10.23 -3.73
N GLU A 124 11.57 11.48 -3.27
CA GLU A 124 12.44 11.93 -2.19
C GLU A 124 12.14 11.22 -0.85
N THR A 125 10.86 10.93 -0.58
CA THR A 125 10.45 10.14 0.59
C THR A 125 10.95 8.71 0.48
N LEU A 126 10.85 8.08 -0.69
CA LEU A 126 11.35 6.72 -0.92
C LEU A 126 12.86 6.64 -0.76
N LEU A 127 13.60 7.62 -1.27
CA LEU A 127 15.05 7.71 -1.07
C LEU A 127 15.40 7.87 0.41
N HIS A 128 14.69 8.75 1.14
CA HIS A 128 14.90 8.90 2.58
C HIS A 128 14.62 7.61 3.35
N VAL A 129 13.54 6.88 3.02
CA VAL A 129 13.27 5.57 3.65
C VAL A 129 14.36 4.56 3.31
N ALA A 130 14.87 4.55 2.08
CA ALA A 130 15.96 3.64 1.69
C ALA A 130 17.26 3.94 2.44
N ASP A 131 17.63 5.21 2.61
CA ASP A 131 18.87 5.62 3.28
C ASP A 131 18.86 5.36 4.79
N PHE A 132 17.69 5.45 5.42
CA PHE A 132 17.54 5.39 6.88
C PHE A 132 16.83 4.14 7.39
N SER A 133 16.42 3.20 6.51
CA SER A 133 15.37 2.20 6.77
C SER A 133 15.32 1.67 8.22
N VAL A 134 14.39 2.23 8.98
CA VAL A 134 13.93 1.73 10.27
C VAL A 134 12.51 1.21 10.05
N ASP A 135 12.14 0.08 10.66
CA ASP A 135 10.80 -0.55 10.57
C ASP A 135 9.62 0.43 10.69
N ALA A 136 9.80 1.52 11.43
CA ALA A 136 8.82 2.58 11.57
C ALA A 136 8.52 3.31 10.24
N TYR A 137 9.54 3.61 9.43
CA TYR A 137 9.38 4.28 8.13
C TYR A 137 8.64 3.43 7.13
N GLU A 138 9.02 2.16 6.99
CA GLU A 138 8.33 1.21 6.11
C GLU A 138 6.89 0.95 6.57
N ARG A 139 6.65 0.92 7.88
CA ARG A 139 5.29 0.83 8.45
C ARG A 139 4.47 2.08 8.15
N GLY A 140 5.04 3.27 8.29
CA GLY A 140 4.36 4.52 7.97
C GLY A 140 3.95 4.61 6.51
N LEU A 141 4.80 4.16 5.57
CA LEU A 141 4.46 4.10 4.15
C LEU A 141 3.28 3.17 3.87
N ARG A 142 3.30 1.96 4.46
CA ARG A 142 2.19 1.01 4.34
C ARG A 142 0.89 1.56 4.92
N LEU A 143 0.97 2.17 6.11
CA LEU A 143 -0.19 2.77 6.76
C LEU A 143 -0.80 3.90 5.92
N ALA A 144 0.03 4.78 5.36
CA ALA A 144 -0.41 5.85 4.48
C ALA A 144 -1.11 5.32 3.23
N ALA A 145 -0.54 4.30 2.59
CA ALA A 145 -1.11 3.71 1.38
C ALA A 145 -2.43 2.99 1.64
N VAL A 146 -2.52 2.21 2.72
CA VAL A 146 -3.78 1.55 3.13
C VAL A 146 -4.84 2.59 3.50
N SER A 147 -4.47 3.67 4.19
CA SER A 147 -5.40 4.76 4.52
C SER A 147 -5.95 5.43 3.26
N GLY A 148 -5.08 5.75 2.30
CA GLY A 148 -5.50 6.28 1.00
C GLY A 148 -6.46 5.33 0.28
N LEU A 149 -6.15 4.03 0.28
CA LEU A 149 -6.99 3.02 -0.38
C LEU A 149 -8.39 2.94 0.23
N LEU A 150 -8.48 2.94 1.56
CA LEU A 150 -9.76 2.95 2.26
C LEU A 150 -10.54 4.24 1.98
N ALA A 151 -9.87 5.39 1.88
CA ALA A 151 -10.53 6.65 1.55
C ALA A 151 -11.10 6.61 0.13
N LEU A 152 -10.31 6.15 -0.85
CA LEU A 152 -10.77 5.96 -2.21
C LEU A 152 -11.99 5.05 -2.26
N TRP A 153 -11.96 3.93 -1.54
CA TRP A 153 -13.07 2.99 -1.48
C TRP A 153 -14.33 3.60 -0.82
N LEU A 154 -14.17 4.43 0.21
CA LEU A 154 -15.30 5.14 0.83
C LEU A 154 -15.96 6.13 -0.13
N GLY A 155 -15.23 6.64 -1.13
CA GLY A 155 -15.71 7.54 -2.17
C GLY A 155 -15.04 8.90 -2.16
N TYR A 156 -13.90 9.04 -1.48
CA TYR A 156 -13.07 10.23 -1.60
C TYR A 156 -12.32 10.16 -2.94
N ALA A 157 -12.73 11.01 -3.89
CA ALA A 157 -12.17 11.03 -5.25
C ALA A 157 -11.29 12.25 -5.54
N ASP A 158 -11.24 13.23 -4.62
CA ASP A 158 -10.40 14.41 -4.78
C ASP A 158 -8.91 14.05 -4.63
N THR A 159 -8.15 14.22 -5.72
CA THR A 159 -6.74 13.87 -5.78
C THR A 159 -5.91 14.64 -4.74
N GLY A 160 -6.21 15.93 -4.54
CA GLY A 160 -5.49 16.77 -3.58
C GLY A 160 -5.65 16.25 -2.15
N TYR A 161 -6.88 15.90 -1.78
CA TYR A 161 -7.21 15.30 -0.51
C TYR A 161 -6.54 13.93 -0.31
N LEU A 162 -6.59 13.04 -1.29
CA LEU A 162 -5.98 11.70 -1.18
C LEU A 162 -4.46 11.79 -0.98
N VAL A 163 -3.80 12.69 -1.73
CA VAL A 163 -2.36 12.95 -1.58
C VAL A 163 -2.06 13.54 -0.20
N GLN A 164 -2.80 14.58 0.20
CA GLN A 164 -2.61 15.21 1.51
C GLN A 164 -2.84 14.22 2.66
N LEU A 165 -3.85 13.36 2.56
CA LEU A 165 -4.14 12.31 3.53
C LEU A 165 -2.97 11.35 3.68
N ALA A 166 -2.48 10.80 2.57
CA ALA A 166 -1.36 9.86 2.58
C ALA A 166 -0.09 10.50 3.18
N GLU A 167 0.24 11.71 2.75
CA GLU A 167 1.38 12.47 3.30
C GLU A 167 1.22 12.73 4.79
N THR A 168 0.03 13.12 5.23
CA THR A 168 -0.26 13.42 6.63
C THR A 168 -0.16 12.18 7.51
N VAL A 169 -0.74 11.05 7.09
CA VAL A 169 -0.67 9.78 7.82
C VAL A 169 0.78 9.31 7.95
N PHE A 170 1.55 9.38 6.87
CA PHE A 170 2.97 9.07 6.90
C PHE A 170 3.73 9.98 7.88
N CYS A 171 3.57 11.30 7.73
CA CYS A 171 4.21 12.30 8.57
C CYS A 171 3.87 12.12 10.05
N ALA A 172 2.63 11.74 10.38
CA ALA A 172 2.23 11.51 11.75
C ALA A 172 2.95 10.30 12.34
N GLU A 173 2.92 9.17 11.64
CA GLU A 173 3.57 7.93 12.09
C GLU A 173 5.06 8.16 12.37
N ILE A 174 5.75 8.87 11.46
CA ILE A 174 7.19 9.10 11.59
C ILE A 174 7.52 10.27 12.52
N GLY A 175 6.67 11.29 12.62
CA GLY A 175 6.87 12.44 13.50
C GLY A 175 6.90 12.05 14.99
N GLY A 176 6.36 10.89 15.36
CA GLY A 176 6.53 10.31 16.70
C GLY A 176 7.91 9.68 16.95
N VAL A 177 8.70 9.47 15.90
CA VAL A 177 9.98 8.73 15.89
C VAL A 177 11.15 9.64 15.53
N SER A 178 10.96 10.66 14.69
CA SER A 178 12.00 11.55 14.17
C SER A 178 11.48 12.97 13.96
N GLY A 179 12.25 13.98 14.41
CA GLY A 179 11.88 15.40 14.29
C GLY A 179 12.13 16.02 12.91
N ASN A 180 12.83 15.34 12.00
CA ASN A 180 13.25 15.86 10.70
C ASN A 180 12.62 15.09 9.53
N VAL A 181 11.29 15.10 9.42
CA VAL A 181 10.57 14.42 8.34
C VAL A 181 10.09 15.44 7.30
N PRO A 182 10.37 15.23 5.99
CA PRO A 182 9.88 16.11 4.94
C PRO A 182 8.35 16.22 4.96
N GLY A 183 7.81 17.45 5.00
CA GLY A 183 6.37 17.70 4.92
C GLY A 183 5.61 17.76 6.24
N VAL A 184 6.21 17.34 7.37
CA VAL A 184 5.55 17.32 8.71
C VAL A 184 4.96 18.67 9.11
N ALA A 185 5.60 19.79 8.75
CA ALA A 185 5.14 21.13 9.10
C ALA A 185 3.80 21.54 8.43
N LYS A 186 3.34 20.82 7.40
CA LYS A 186 2.09 21.07 6.67
C LYS A 186 0.99 20.05 6.97
N ALA A 187 1.29 19.04 7.78
CA ALA A 187 0.38 17.93 8.05
C ALA A 187 -0.69 18.32 9.08
N ASP A 188 -1.93 17.96 8.80
CA ASP A 188 -3.07 18.13 9.70
C ASP A 188 -3.26 16.89 10.60
N PHE A 189 -2.81 16.99 11.85
CA PHE A 189 -2.83 15.86 12.79
C PHE A 189 -4.15 15.64 13.53
N ARG A 190 -5.26 16.29 13.11
CA ARG A 190 -6.55 16.21 13.83
C ARG A 190 -7.07 14.79 14.04
N PHE A 191 -6.78 13.85 13.12
CA PHE A 191 -7.16 12.43 13.28
C PHE A 191 -6.51 11.72 14.49
N ARG A 192 -5.52 12.32 15.16
CA ARG A 192 -4.94 11.79 16.41
C ARG A 192 -5.75 12.13 17.67
N GLN A 193 -6.71 13.06 17.60
CA GLN A 193 -7.48 13.51 18.77
C GLN A 193 -8.91 12.96 18.71
N ALA A 194 -9.18 11.95 19.55
CA ALA A 194 -10.49 11.34 19.85
C ALA A 194 -11.24 10.63 18.68
N SER A 195 -11.38 9.31 18.84
CA SER A 195 -11.68 8.31 17.81
C SER A 195 -13.17 8.05 17.49
N ARG A 196 -14.13 8.71 18.15
CA ARG A 196 -15.55 8.39 17.97
C ARG A 196 -16.30 9.51 17.26
N GLY A 197 -16.67 9.25 16.00
CA GLY A 197 -17.52 10.15 15.20
C GLY A 197 -16.79 10.84 14.06
N ASP A 198 -15.46 10.90 14.10
CA ASP A 198 -14.62 11.39 12.98
C ASP A 198 -14.32 10.25 12.00
N GLU A 199 -14.83 10.36 10.77
CA GLU A 199 -14.62 9.38 9.71
C GLU A 199 -13.14 9.20 9.37
N LEU A 200 -12.34 10.27 9.44
CA LEU A 200 -10.92 10.19 9.14
C LEU A 200 -10.15 9.41 10.22
N ALA A 201 -10.46 9.66 11.48
CA ALA A 201 -9.86 8.93 12.60
C ALA A 201 -10.25 7.44 12.58
N GLU A 202 -11.53 7.14 12.33
CA GLU A 202 -12.04 5.76 12.19
C GLU A 202 -11.37 5.03 11.02
N LEU A 203 -11.03 5.75 9.93
CA LEU A 203 -10.37 5.18 8.76
C LEU A 203 -8.91 4.85 9.05
N VAL A 204 -8.18 5.78 9.68
CA VAL A 204 -6.77 5.56 10.03
C VAL A 204 -6.65 4.47 11.10
N GLU A 205 -7.57 4.39 12.06
CA GLU A 205 -7.66 3.28 13.03
C GLU A 205 -7.84 1.94 12.32
N LEU A 206 -8.73 1.86 11.32
CA LEU A 206 -8.90 0.63 10.54
C LEU A 206 -7.64 0.30 9.73
N ALA A 207 -6.99 1.28 9.11
CA ALA A 207 -5.75 1.08 8.38
C ALA A 207 -4.63 0.57 9.30
N GLN A 208 -4.52 1.13 10.50
CA GLN A 208 -3.60 0.67 11.54
C GLN A 208 -3.87 -0.77 11.93
N TRP A 209 -5.14 -1.14 12.12
CA TRP A 209 -5.51 -2.52 12.37
C TRP A 209 -5.11 -3.42 11.19
N ILE A 210 -5.36 -3.04 9.93
CA ILE A 210 -4.98 -3.85 8.77
C ILE A 210 -3.47 -4.10 8.71
N VAL A 211 -2.66 -3.04 8.88
CA VAL A 211 -1.20 -3.10 8.77
C VAL A 211 -0.54 -3.78 9.97
N MET A 212 -1.10 -3.61 11.18
CA MET A 212 -0.48 -4.08 12.42
C MET A 212 -1.18 -5.28 13.07
N ARG A 213 -2.33 -5.77 12.55
CA ARG A 213 -3.08 -6.84 13.23
C ARG A 213 -2.24 -8.10 13.41
N ALA A 214 -2.16 -8.54 14.65
CA ALA A 214 -1.79 -9.92 14.95
C ALA A 214 -2.91 -10.86 14.49
N PRO A 215 -2.58 -12.12 14.13
CA PRO A 215 -3.59 -13.15 13.90
C PRO A 215 -4.62 -13.19 15.04
N GLY A 216 -5.91 -13.17 14.72
CA GLY A 216 -7.01 -13.22 15.71
C GLY A 216 -7.35 -11.91 16.42
N SER A 217 -6.70 -10.79 16.09
CA SER A 217 -7.07 -9.48 16.66
C SER A 217 -8.51 -9.09 16.25
N PRO A 218 -9.39 -8.67 17.19
CA PRO A 218 -10.75 -8.29 16.85
C PRO A 218 -10.77 -7.02 16.01
N LEU A 219 -11.74 -6.92 15.10
CA LEU A 219 -11.93 -5.73 14.27
C LEU A 219 -12.29 -4.50 15.15
N PRO A 220 -11.80 -3.28 14.84
CA PRO A 220 -12.17 -2.08 15.58
C PRO A 220 -13.67 -1.82 15.60
N VAL A 221 -14.18 -1.26 16.70
CA VAL A 221 -15.60 -0.96 16.86
C VAL A 221 -15.92 0.43 16.28
N SER A 222 -15.75 0.59 14.97
CA SER A 222 -16.04 1.83 14.23
C SER A 222 -17.15 1.66 13.18
N ARG A 223 -17.69 2.75 12.64
CA ARG A 223 -18.70 2.68 11.55
C ARG A 223 -18.05 2.19 10.26
N ILE A 224 -16.82 2.63 9.99
CA ILE A 224 -16.06 2.24 8.81
C ILE A 224 -15.69 0.77 8.86
N ALA A 225 -15.22 0.29 10.01
CA ALA A 225 -14.92 -1.13 10.22
C ALA A 225 -16.16 -2.01 9.94
N ARG A 226 -17.32 -1.66 10.49
CA ARG A 226 -18.58 -2.38 10.21
C ARG A 226 -18.99 -2.33 8.74
N LYS A 227 -18.73 -1.21 8.04
CA LYS A 227 -19.02 -1.07 6.61
C LYS A 227 -18.13 -1.99 5.78
N ILE A 228 -16.84 -2.05 6.10
CA ILE A 228 -15.86 -2.94 5.48
C ILE A 228 -16.21 -4.40 5.78
N GLU A 229 -16.50 -4.76 7.03
CA GLU A 229 -16.90 -6.12 7.42
C GLU A 229 -18.13 -6.62 6.64
N ARG A 230 -19.14 -5.75 6.44
CA ARG A 230 -20.33 -6.11 5.66
C ARG A 230 -20.00 -6.40 4.20
N GLN A 231 -19.12 -5.60 3.59
CA GLN A 231 -18.76 -5.76 2.18
C GLN A 231 -17.80 -6.94 1.95
N PHE A 232 -16.91 -7.18 2.90
CA PHE A 232 -15.78 -8.09 2.79
C PHE A 232 -15.87 -9.24 3.80
N ARG A 233 -17.09 -9.68 4.11
CA ARG A 233 -17.42 -10.62 5.19
C ARG A 233 -16.61 -11.92 5.11
N GLN A 234 -16.27 -12.37 3.91
CA GLN A 234 -15.46 -13.58 3.68
C GLN A 234 -14.11 -13.54 4.41
N HIS A 235 -13.54 -12.37 4.66
CA HIS A 235 -12.24 -12.21 5.34
C HIS A 235 -12.34 -12.11 6.86
N PHE A 236 -13.56 -12.04 7.40
CA PHE A 236 -13.83 -11.88 8.84
C PHE A 236 -14.66 -13.03 9.41
N ALA A 237 -15.22 -13.90 8.56
CA ALA A 237 -15.89 -15.10 9.02
C ALA A 237 -14.86 -16.02 9.71
N PRO A 238 -15.16 -16.57 10.89
CA PRO A 238 -14.32 -17.61 11.47
C PRO A 238 -14.23 -18.75 10.45
N GLU A 239 -13.00 -19.19 10.13
CA GLU A 239 -12.80 -20.41 9.38
C GLU A 239 -13.68 -21.47 10.03
N LYS A 240 -14.66 -21.99 9.30
CA LYS A 240 -15.38 -23.18 9.75
C LYS A 240 -14.29 -24.21 9.99
N ALA A 241 -14.13 -24.62 11.24
CA ALA A 241 -13.29 -25.75 11.60
C ALA A 241 -13.65 -26.87 10.62
N VAL A 242 -12.71 -27.19 9.75
CA VAL A 242 -12.81 -28.35 8.88
C VAL A 242 -12.82 -29.53 9.83
N ALA A 243 -14.00 -30.09 10.04
CA ALA A 243 -14.23 -31.28 10.84
C ALA A 243 -13.69 -32.51 10.12
#